data_AF-A0AAU7LYJ4-F1
#
_entry.id   AF-A0AAU7LYJ4-F1
#
_cell.length_a   1.000
_cell.length_b   1.000
_cell.length_c   1.000
_cell.angle_alpha   90.00
_cell.angle_beta   90.00
_cell.angle_gamma   90.00
#
_symmetry.space_group_name_H-M   'P 1'
#
loop_
_entity.id
_entity.type
_entity.pdbx_description
1 polymer ?
#
loop_
_entity_poly.entity_id
_entity_poly.type
_entity_poly.pdbx_seq_one_letter_code
_entity_poly.pdbx_strand_id
1 'polypeptide(L)'
;MYTSTFTFAKREFDDEFHAIDHAIAQIAKSIPGYLGEESWENPSTGLISNVYYWKTMEALQALAEHPTHMAAKQRQAQWLKGYQVVIAQVVCTHGDGGIAHPLARGGCQGSCRLK
;
A
#
# COMPACT_ATOMS: atom_id res chain seq x y z
N MET A 1 -6.03 -12.01 4.63
CA MET A 1 -4.95 -11.03 4.43
C MET A 1 -5.08 -10.47 3.04
N TYR A 2 -4.86 -9.17 2.89
CA TYR A 2 -5.05 -8.43 1.66
C TYR A 2 -3.86 -7.53 1.39
N THR A 3 -3.66 -7.19 0.13
CA THR A 3 -2.75 -6.13 -0.29
C THR A 3 -3.53 -5.04 -1.01
N SER A 4 -3.07 -3.80 -0.85
CA SER A 4 -3.45 -2.70 -1.72
C SER A 4 -2.20 -2.12 -2.36
N THR A 5 -2.07 -2.30 -3.67
CA THR A 5 -0.96 -1.78 -4.48
C THR A 5 -1.42 -0.51 -5.16
N PHE A 6 -0.74 0.59 -4.89
CA PHE A 6 -0.97 1.90 -5.49
C PHE A 6 0.21 2.27 -6.37
N THR A 7 0.02 2.19 -7.68
CA THR A 7 1.05 2.52 -8.67
C THR A 7 0.70 3.82 -9.36
N PHE A 8 1.63 4.77 -9.41
CA PHE A 8 1.36 6.11 -9.93
C PHE A 8 2.58 6.72 -10.63
N ALA A 9 2.28 7.65 -11.55
CA ALA A 9 3.26 8.58 -12.10
C ALA A 9 3.18 9.90 -11.34
N LYS A 10 4.28 10.33 -10.73
CA LYS A 10 4.34 11.62 -10.03
C LYS A 10 4.42 12.81 -11.00
N ARG A 11 3.89 13.95 -10.58
CA ARG A 11 4.27 15.27 -11.07
C ARG A 11 5.34 15.83 -10.12
N GLU A 12 5.24 17.11 -9.78
CA GLU A 12 5.98 17.70 -8.67
C GLU A 12 5.17 17.56 -7.38
N PHE A 13 5.89 17.31 -6.29
CA PHE A 13 5.32 17.23 -4.95
C PHE A 13 5.74 18.48 -4.18
N ASP A 14 4.74 19.17 -3.64
CA ASP A 14 4.90 20.34 -2.79
C ASP A 14 4.82 19.94 -1.30
N ASP A 15 5.02 20.92 -0.42
CA ASP A 15 4.94 20.72 1.03
C ASP A 15 3.58 20.17 1.46
N GLU A 16 2.52 20.51 0.73
CA GLU A 16 1.16 20.05 1.03
C GLU A 16 0.97 18.57 0.71
N PHE A 17 1.50 18.10 -0.43
CA PHE A 17 1.57 16.67 -0.73
C PHE A 17 2.32 15.93 0.37
N HIS A 18 3.51 16.41 0.74
CA HIS A 18 4.32 15.76 1.76
C HIS A 18 3.62 15.72 3.12
N ALA A 19 2.92 16.78 3.50
CA ALA A 19 2.14 16.82 4.73
C ALA A 19 0.97 15.82 4.73
N ILE A 20 0.19 15.77 3.64
CA ILE A 20 -0.97 14.87 3.56
C ILE A 20 -0.57 13.40 3.40
N ASP A 21 0.49 13.12 2.63
CA ASP A 21 1.05 11.78 2.46
C ASP A 21 1.58 11.25 3.80
N HIS A 22 2.35 12.07 4.53
CA HIS A 22 2.83 11.71 5.86
C HIS A 22 1.66 11.43 6.83
N ALA A 23 0.61 12.27 6.82
CA ALA A 23 -0.56 12.05 7.66
C ALA A 23 -1.26 10.72 7.34
N ILE A 24 -1.43 10.39 6.05
CA ILE A 24 -2.03 9.13 5.59
C ILE A 24 -1.18 7.93 6.03
N ALA A 25 0.15 8.02 5.93
CA ALA A 25 1.05 6.95 6.38
C ALA A 25 0.93 6.71 7.90
N GLN A 26 0.81 7.77 8.71
CA GLN A 26 0.59 7.63 10.16
C GLN A 26 -0.78 7.02 10.48
N ILE A 27 -1.83 7.43 9.76
CA ILE A 27 -3.17 6.82 9.89
C ILE A 27 -3.11 5.34 9.55
N ALA A 28 -2.51 4.96 8.43
CA ALA A 28 -2.36 3.56 8.02
C ALA A 28 -1.71 2.72 9.12
N LYS A 29 -0.60 3.20 9.69
CA LYS A 29 0.14 2.54 10.78
C LYS A 29 -0.67 2.42 12.07
N SER A 30 -1.62 3.32 12.31
CA SER A 30 -2.48 3.30 13.49
C SER A 30 -3.65 2.32 13.40
N ILE A 31 -4.02 1.87 12.20
CA ILE A 31 -5.19 1.02 12.01
C ILE A 31 -4.90 -0.40 12.52
N PRO A 32 -5.71 -0.94 13.45
CA PRO A 32 -5.61 -2.34 13.84
C PRO A 32 -5.74 -3.26 12.62
N GLY A 33 -4.69 -4.03 12.34
CA GLY A 33 -4.64 -4.90 11.17
C GLY A 33 -3.72 -4.41 10.05
N TYR A 34 -3.07 -3.26 10.18
CA TYR A 34 -1.90 -2.91 9.37
C TYR A 34 -0.75 -3.90 9.64
N LEU A 35 -0.14 -4.43 8.57
CA LEU A 35 0.94 -5.41 8.65
C LEU A 35 2.28 -4.84 8.15
N GLY A 36 2.28 -3.67 7.51
CA GLY A 36 3.46 -3.03 6.95
C GLY A 36 3.22 -2.51 5.53
N GLU A 37 4.25 -1.89 4.98
CA GLU A 37 4.24 -1.31 3.63
C GLU A 37 5.62 -1.45 2.97
N GLU A 38 5.62 -1.38 1.64
CA GLU A 38 6.83 -1.30 0.82
C GLU A 38 6.63 -0.28 -0.30
N SER A 39 7.72 0.33 -0.75
CA SER A 39 7.73 1.29 -1.85
C SER A 39 8.81 0.93 -2.85
N TRP A 40 8.43 0.90 -4.12
CA TRP A 40 9.30 0.54 -5.23
C TRP A 40 9.23 1.60 -6.32
N GLU A 41 10.35 1.85 -6.99
CA GLU A 41 10.42 2.71 -8.17
C GLU A 41 10.86 1.88 -9.38
N ASN A 42 10.25 2.14 -10.54
CA ASN A 42 10.71 1.61 -11.81
C ASN A 42 11.51 2.70 -12.55
N PRO A 43 12.85 2.60 -12.63
CA PRO A 43 13.69 3.64 -13.23
C PRO A 43 13.42 3.89 -14.71
N SER A 44 12.93 2.89 -15.44
CA SER A 44 12.69 3.02 -16.89
C SER A 44 11.40 3.76 -17.23
N THR A 45 10.40 3.70 -16.34
CA THR A 45 9.10 4.35 -16.55
C THR A 45 8.88 5.54 -15.63
N GLY A 46 9.66 5.67 -14.56
CA GLY A 46 9.47 6.66 -13.51
C GLY A 46 8.23 6.41 -12.63
N LEU A 47 7.62 5.21 -12.74
CA LEU A 47 6.47 4.83 -11.92
C LEU A 47 6.92 4.44 -10.52
N ILE A 48 6.12 4.85 -9.54
CA ILE A 48 6.27 4.49 -8.13
C ILE A 48 5.13 3.55 -7.75
N SER A 49 5.41 2.53 -6.96
CA SER A 49 4.43 1.59 -6.43
C SER A 49 4.55 1.47 -4.93
N ASN A 50 3.48 1.83 -4.22
CA ASN A 50 3.35 1.63 -2.78
C ASN A 50 2.43 0.44 -2.52
N VAL A 51 2.92 -0.56 -1.80
CA VAL A 51 2.18 -1.76 -1.43
C VAL A 51 1.92 -1.73 0.06
N TYR A 52 0.66 -1.80 0.46
CA TYR A 52 0.26 -1.91 1.86
C TYR A 52 -0.33 -3.29 2.14
N TYR A 53 0.00 -3.84 3.30
CA TYR A 53 -0.41 -5.17 3.72
C TYR A 53 -1.39 -5.10 4.88
N TRP A 54 -2.50 -5.82 4.76
CA TRP A 54 -3.62 -5.75 5.68
C TRP A 54 -4.05 -7.13 6.16
N LYS A 55 -4.33 -7.25 7.46
CA LYS A 55 -4.82 -8.49 8.06
C LYS A 55 -6.20 -8.85 7.50
N THR A 56 -7.10 -7.87 7.38
CA THR A 56 -8.48 -8.04 6.94
C THR A 56 -8.88 -6.96 5.93
N MET A 57 -10.02 -7.16 5.24
CA MET A 57 -10.53 -6.18 4.27
C MET A 57 -11.02 -4.91 4.99
N GLU A 58 -11.59 -5.07 6.17
CA GLU A 58 -12.13 -3.98 6.99
C GLU A 58 -11.03 -3.01 7.41
N ALA A 59 -9.82 -3.50 7.71
CA ALA A 59 -8.66 -2.66 8.02
C ALA A 59 -8.25 -1.80 6.81
N LEU A 60 -8.25 -2.37 5.60
CA LEU A 60 -7.99 -1.63 4.36
C LEU A 60 -9.08 -0.58 4.14
N GLN A 61 -10.36 -0.97 4.28
CA GLN A 61 -11.50 -0.07 4.12
C GLN A 61 -11.44 1.11 5.09
N ALA A 62 -11.03 0.88 6.34
CA ALA A 62 -10.85 1.94 7.33
C ALA A 62 -9.87 3.03 6.85
N LEU A 63 -8.78 2.67 6.18
CA LEU A 63 -7.91 3.67 5.54
C LEU A 63 -8.58 4.28 4.31
N ALA A 64 -9.19 3.45 3.46
CA ALA A 64 -9.79 3.89 2.21
C ALA A 64 -10.87 4.96 2.40
N GLU A 65 -11.61 4.89 3.51
CA GLU A 65 -12.73 5.75 3.89
C GLU A 65 -12.33 6.88 4.85
N HIS A 66 -11.09 6.89 5.37
CA HIS A 66 -10.63 7.92 6.29
C HIS A 66 -10.71 9.32 5.65
N PRO A 67 -11.25 10.35 6.33
CA PRO A 67 -11.46 11.68 5.76
C PRO A 67 -10.20 12.28 5.11
N THR A 68 -9.04 12.18 5.75
CA THR A 68 -7.75 12.65 5.20
C THR A 68 -7.39 11.96 3.88
N HIS A 69 -7.59 10.65 3.78
CA HIS A 69 -7.30 9.91 2.57
C HIS A 69 -8.31 10.22 1.45
N MET A 70 -9.58 10.44 1.80
CA MET A 70 -10.60 10.92 0.86
C MET A 70 -10.29 12.32 0.33
N ALA A 71 -9.80 13.22 1.19
CA ALA A 71 -9.36 14.55 0.79
C ALA A 71 -8.18 14.49 -0.20
N ALA A 72 -7.18 13.63 0.05
CA ALA A 72 -6.07 13.41 -0.87
C ALA A 72 -6.56 12.87 -2.23
N LYS A 73 -7.48 11.88 -2.24
CA LYS A 73 -8.06 11.33 -3.48
C LYS A 73 -8.76 12.39 -4.32
N GLN A 74 -9.50 13.31 -3.71
CA GLN A 74 -10.17 14.40 -4.43
C GLN A 74 -9.18 15.36 -5.11
N ARG A 75 -7.98 15.49 -4.54
CA ARG A 75 -6.94 16.41 -5.01
C ARG A 75 -5.83 15.74 -5.80
N GLN A 76 -5.87 14.42 -5.95
CA GLN A 76 -4.79 13.60 -6.51
C GLN A 76 -4.23 14.14 -7.84
N ALA A 77 -5.09 14.71 -8.71
CA ALA A 77 -4.69 15.21 -10.03
C ALA A 77 -3.70 16.40 -9.96
N GLN A 78 -3.61 17.07 -8.81
CA GLN A 78 -2.63 18.13 -8.54
C GLN A 78 -1.20 17.55 -8.51
N TRP A 79 -1.04 16.37 -7.94
CA TRP A 79 0.27 15.76 -7.67
C TRP A 79 0.58 14.56 -8.56
N LEU A 80 -0.45 13.91 -9.11
CA LEU A 80 -0.32 12.70 -9.90
C LEU A 80 -0.64 12.97 -11.37
N LYS A 81 0.16 12.39 -12.26
CA LYS A 81 -0.12 12.36 -13.70
C LYS A 81 -1.13 11.26 -14.05
N GLY A 82 -1.20 10.21 -13.23
CA GLY A 82 -2.13 9.10 -13.34
C GLY A 82 -1.77 8.00 -12.33
N TYR A 83 -2.72 7.13 -12.03
CA TYR A 83 -2.52 6.03 -11.08
C TYR A 83 -3.43 4.83 -11.35
N GLN A 84 -3.05 3.69 -10.77
CA GLN A 84 -3.82 2.45 -10.69
C GLN A 84 -3.77 1.94 -9.26
N VAL A 85 -4.91 1.48 -8.74
CA VAL A 85 -4.98 0.74 -7.48
C VAL A 85 -5.39 -0.70 -7.78
N VAL A 86 -4.67 -1.66 -7.22
CA VAL A 86 -5.02 -3.09 -7.24
C VAL A 86 -5.20 -3.56 -5.80
N ILE A 87 -6.36 -4.12 -5.51
CA ILE A 87 -6.64 -4.76 -4.22
C ILE A 87 -6.71 -6.27 -4.45
N ALA A 88 -5.90 -7.03 -3.72
CA ALA A 88 -5.82 -8.47 -3.89
C ALA A 88 -5.85 -9.21 -2.55
N GLN A 89 -6.49 -10.38 -2.53
CA GLN A 89 -6.39 -11.30 -1.41
C GLN A 89 -5.07 -12.08 -1.49
N VAL A 90 -4.35 -12.13 -0.38
CA VAL A 90 -3.15 -12.96 -0.25
C VAL A 90 -3.58 -14.39 0.08
N VAL A 91 -3.33 -15.31 -0.85
CA VAL A 91 -3.63 -16.74 -0.69
C VAL A 91 -2.50 -17.46 0.04
N CYS A 92 -1.25 -17.12 -0.28
CA CYS A 92 -0.07 -17.63 0.40
C CYS A 92 1.09 -16.62 0.34
N THR A 93 2.01 -16.75 1.29
CA THR A 93 3.34 -16.12 1.29
C THR A 93 4.40 -17.18 1.58
N HIS A 94 5.56 -17.05 0.93
CA HIS A 94 6.76 -17.86 1.19
C HIS A 94 8.00 -16.97 1.07
N GLY A 95 9.09 -17.36 1.75
CA GLY A 95 10.37 -16.66 1.70
C GLY A 95 11.45 -17.51 2.36
N ASP A 96 12.71 -17.22 2.04
CA ASP A 96 13.88 -17.88 2.63
C ASP A 96 14.36 -17.21 3.94
N GLY A 97 13.76 -16.08 4.30
CA GLY A 97 14.14 -15.29 5.47
C GLY A 97 15.42 -14.47 5.28
N GLY A 98 15.98 -14.42 4.06
CA GLY A 98 17.17 -13.64 3.74
C GLY A 98 16.95 -12.13 3.70
N ILE A 99 15.68 -11.69 3.69
CA ILE A 99 15.30 -10.28 3.71
C ILE A 99 14.21 -10.02 4.76
N ALA A 100 14.19 -8.78 5.28
CA ALA A 100 13.05 -8.29 6.03
C ALA A 100 11.89 -8.04 5.06
N HIS A 101 10.71 -8.56 5.38
CA HIS A 101 9.50 -8.35 4.60
C HIS A 101 8.29 -8.25 5.55
N PRO A 102 7.32 -7.34 5.32
CA PRO A 102 6.14 -7.19 6.19
C PRO A 102 5.39 -8.50 6.47
N LEU A 103 5.36 -9.39 5.48
CA LEU A 103 4.69 -10.69 5.58
C LEU A 103 5.62 -11.88 5.85
N ALA A 104 6.86 -11.67 6.32
CA ALA A 104 7.81 -12.74 6.57
C ALA A 104 7.31 -13.81 7.57
N ARG A 105 6.35 -13.47 8.44
CA ARG A 105 5.70 -14.41 9.38
C ARG A 105 4.36 -14.96 8.88
N GLY A 106 3.92 -14.55 7.69
CA GLY A 106 2.73 -15.09 7.05
C GLY A 106 3.01 -16.47 6.46
N GLY A 107 2.07 -17.40 6.60
CA GLY A 107 2.12 -18.70 5.94
C GLY A 107 1.00 -18.85 4.91
N CYS A 108 1.08 -19.91 4.09
CA CYS A 108 -0.03 -20.30 3.23
C CYS A 108 -1.32 -20.53 4.03
N GLN A 109 -2.44 -19.99 3.56
CA GLN A 109 -3.75 -20.39 4.05
C GLN A 109 -4.23 -21.61 3.25
N GLY A 110 -4.51 -22.72 3.93
CA GLY A 110 -5.00 -23.95 3.31
C GLY A 110 -3.91 -24.79 2.60
N SER A 111 -4.33 -25.61 1.63
CA SER A 111 -3.49 -26.58 0.91
C SER A 111 -2.65 -25.97 -0.22
N CYS A 112 -2.31 -24.68 -0.16
CA CYS A 112 -1.55 -24.02 -1.22
C CYS A 112 -0.17 -24.70 -1.38
N ARG A 113 0.02 -25.43 -2.50
CA ARG A 113 1.22 -26.21 -2.84
C ARG A 113 2.15 -25.49 -3.81
N LEU A 114 1.93 -24.20 -4.06
CA LEU A 114 2.81 -23.39 -4.90
C LEU A 114 4.09 -23.12 -4.11
N LYS A 115 5.13 -23.90 -4.43
CA LYS A 115 6.53 -23.61 -4.12
C LYS A 115 7.22 -23.24 -5.41
#